data_AF-A0AAX3QGA7-F1
#
_entry.id   AF-A0AAX3QGA7-F1
#
_cell.length_a   1.000
_cell.length_b   1.000
_cell.length_c   1.000
_cell.angle_alpha   90.00
_cell.angle_beta   90.00
_cell.angle_gamma   90.00
#
_symmetry.space_group_name_H-M   'P 1'
#
loop_
_entity.id
_entity.type
_entity.pdbx_description
1 polymer ?
#
loop_
_entity_poly.entity_id
_entity_poly.type
_entity_poly.pdbx_seq_one_letter_code
_entity_poly.pdbx_strand_id
1 'polypeptide(L)'
;MKKLLMVIGLTLLMLAGCSNGNFDKVMDEGKTALTNKEYKNALSSFEKALDEKKDDSDAKVLVEQTKAMMEAVKLKEETKVEESIKSFEKVENMKDGNSTLVKQAKEERTALLAIVEQKKKYSEQLVKSEELINKKNYAEAKDILNKLVSETKDNKNLEEYNKKAAGLITKIGEAEKNATVAKAEKTNVATNQKVTTEKPQKAETEKNQKVTTEKTQKVEAEKNQKVTTEKNQKVETGKTQDAFTFEKAKEYIKNEYKEDYDYTLENTQVENGKKYYQIRVRTTYKIEGAAGSGFTGVFKVFEDGTIVEVH
;
A
#
# COMPACT_ATOMS: atom_id res chain seq x y z
N MET A 1 -30.00 89.09 -26.10
CA MET A 1 -30.23 88.52 -27.44
C MET A 1 -29.21 87.39 -27.62
N LYS A 2 -29.64 86.11 -27.64
CA LYS A 2 -29.72 85.24 -28.85
C LYS A 2 -28.41 85.33 -29.66
N LYS A 3 -27.61 84.28 -29.90
CA LYS A 3 -27.87 82.94 -30.50
C LYS A 3 -26.65 82.03 -30.17
N LEU A 4 -26.78 80.81 -29.62
CA LEU A 4 -26.98 79.49 -30.27
C LEU A 4 -26.34 79.32 -31.67
N LEU A 5 -25.45 78.33 -31.80
CA LEU A 5 -25.16 77.40 -32.93
C LEU A 5 -23.82 76.70 -32.59
N MET A 6 -23.76 75.52 -31.96
CA MET A 6 -24.04 74.18 -32.50
C MET A 6 -23.30 73.87 -33.81
N VAL A 7 -22.06 73.36 -33.71
CA VAL A 7 -21.46 72.48 -34.74
C VAL A 7 -20.80 71.31 -34.03
N ILE A 8 -21.43 70.17 -34.24
CA ILE A 8 -21.06 68.83 -33.84
C ILE A 8 -19.81 68.44 -34.64
N GLY A 9 -18.64 68.50 -34.01
CA GLY A 9 -17.43 67.87 -34.49
C GLY A 9 -17.44 66.42 -34.06
N LEU A 10 -17.77 65.55 -35.00
CA LEU A 10 -17.87 64.10 -34.89
C LEU A 10 -16.61 63.51 -34.23
N THR A 11 -16.64 63.32 -32.93
CA THR A 11 -15.74 62.44 -32.20
C THR A 11 -15.92 61.04 -32.76
N LEU A 12 -15.02 60.63 -33.66
CA LEU A 12 -14.65 59.22 -33.84
C LEU A 12 -13.95 58.75 -32.55
N LEU A 13 -14.71 58.70 -31.46
CA LEU A 13 -14.47 57.72 -30.42
C LEU A 13 -14.87 56.39 -31.05
N MET A 14 -13.87 55.67 -31.52
CA MET A 14 -13.88 54.22 -31.57
C MET A 14 -14.25 53.75 -30.17
N LEU A 15 -15.55 53.69 -29.88
CA LEU A 15 -16.07 52.90 -28.79
C LEU A 15 -15.70 51.48 -29.17
N ALA A 16 -14.64 50.99 -28.53
CA ALA A 16 -14.33 49.58 -28.45
C ALA A 16 -15.61 48.87 -27.99
N GLY A 17 -16.38 48.39 -28.96
CA GLY A 17 -17.43 47.41 -28.75
C GLY A 17 -16.78 46.05 -28.56
N CYS A 18 -15.90 45.88 -27.56
CA CYS A 18 -15.74 44.58 -26.95
C CYS A 18 -17.03 44.36 -26.16
N SER A 19 -18.00 43.73 -26.80
CA SER A 19 -19.10 43.09 -26.08
C SER A 19 -18.45 42.08 -25.14
N ASN A 20 -18.23 42.45 -23.87
CA ASN A 20 -17.94 41.48 -22.82
C ASN A 20 -19.17 40.58 -22.72
N GLY A 21 -19.21 39.53 -23.54
CA GLY A 21 -20.26 38.54 -23.52
C GLY A 21 -20.29 37.86 -22.15
N ASN A 22 -21.45 37.35 -21.76
CA ASN A 22 -21.61 36.64 -20.49
C ASN A 22 -20.59 35.49 -20.35
N PHE A 23 -20.20 34.87 -21.48
CA PHE A 23 -19.18 33.83 -21.58
C PHE A 23 -17.80 34.23 -21.02
N ASP A 24 -17.21 35.34 -21.49
CA ASP A 24 -15.84 35.71 -21.09
C ASP A 24 -15.78 36.01 -19.60
N LYS A 25 -16.83 36.65 -19.07
CA LYS A 25 -16.98 36.92 -17.65
C LYS A 25 -16.97 35.64 -16.82
N VAL A 26 -17.80 34.65 -17.15
CA VAL A 26 -17.87 33.40 -16.37
C VAL A 26 -16.60 32.55 -16.54
N MET A 27 -15.91 32.63 -17.68
CA MET A 27 -14.60 32.00 -17.87
C MET A 27 -13.54 32.60 -16.94
N ASP A 28 -13.51 33.93 -16.79
CA ASP A 28 -12.57 34.61 -15.90
C ASP A 28 -12.90 34.40 -14.42
N GLU A 29 -14.18 34.33 -14.06
CA GLU A 29 -14.63 33.89 -12.72
C GLU A 29 -14.11 32.48 -12.41
N GLY A 30 -14.21 31.55 -13.36
CA GLY A 30 -13.69 30.19 -13.19
C GLY A 30 -12.17 30.14 -13.01
N LYS A 31 -11.41 30.88 -13.82
CA LYS A 31 -9.94 30.98 -13.68
C LYS A 31 -9.52 31.62 -12.35
N THR A 32 -10.29 32.60 -11.88
CA THR A 32 -10.08 33.22 -10.56
C THR A 32 -10.29 32.20 -9.45
N ALA A 33 -11.39 31.43 -9.51
CA ALA A 33 -11.66 30.37 -8.56
C ALA A 33 -10.57 29.27 -8.57
N LEU A 34 -10.00 28.92 -9.73
CA LEU A 34 -8.84 28.00 -9.81
C LEU A 34 -7.62 28.55 -9.06
N THR A 35 -7.34 29.84 -9.19
CA THR A 35 -6.24 30.50 -8.47
C THR A 35 -6.43 30.41 -6.96
N ASN A 36 -7.68 30.52 -6.50
CA ASN A 36 -8.08 30.39 -5.10
C ASN A 36 -8.24 28.93 -4.63
N LYS A 37 -7.96 27.94 -5.50
CA LYS A 37 -8.18 26.50 -5.24
C LYS A 37 -9.63 26.14 -4.92
N GLU A 38 -10.58 26.96 -5.35
CA GLU A 38 -12.02 26.75 -5.19
C GLU A 38 -12.57 25.91 -6.34
N TYR A 39 -12.10 24.67 -6.47
CA TYR A 39 -12.37 23.84 -7.67
C TYR A 39 -13.84 23.63 -7.98
N LYS A 40 -14.70 23.54 -6.95
CA LYS A 40 -16.15 23.43 -7.12
C LYS A 40 -16.77 24.69 -7.72
N ASN A 41 -16.32 25.87 -7.27
CA ASN A 41 -16.77 27.15 -7.82
C ASN A 41 -16.27 27.32 -9.25
N ALA A 42 -15.00 26.98 -9.50
CA ALA A 42 -14.42 27.00 -10.83
C ALA A 42 -15.19 26.11 -11.81
N LEU A 43 -15.50 24.87 -11.42
CA LEU A 43 -16.28 23.95 -12.24
C LEU A 43 -17.66 24.54 -12.58
N SER A 44 -18.38 25.09 -11.59
CA SER A 44 -19.68 25.70 -11.83
C SER A 44 -19.59 26.88 -12.81
N SER A 45 -18.55 27.71 -12.72
CA SER A 45 -18.34 28.81 -13.66
C SER A 45 -18.03 28.33 -15.08
N PHE A 46 -17.20 27.28 -15.25
CA PHE A 46 -16.93 26.72 -16.57
C PHE A 46 -18.13 25.98 -17.18
N GLU A 47 -18.96 25.34 -16.37
CA GLU A 47 -20.22 24.74 -16.83
C GLU A 47 -21.20 25.82 -17.31
N LYS A 48 -21.31 26.95 -16.61
CA LYS A 48 -22.06 28.13 -17.11
C LYS A 48 -21.49 28.68 -18.42
N ALA A 49 -20.17 28.66 -18.59
CA ALA A 49 -19.55 29.05 -19.86
C ALA A 49 -20.00 28.15 -21.01
N LEU A 50 -20.14 26.84 -20.77
CA LEU A 50 -20.67 25.91 -21.76
C LEU A 50 -22.18 26.08 -22.00
N ASP A 51 -22.96 26.54 -21.02
CA ASP A 51 -24.36 26.89 -21.26
C ASP A 51 -24.49 28.02 -22.30
N GLU A 52 -23.63 29.02 -22.21
CA GLU A 52 -23.50 30.16 -23.14
C GLU A 52 -22.92 29.74 -24.50
N LYS A 53 -21.84 28.94 -24.51
CA LYS A 53 -21.17 28.43 -25.71
C LYS A 53 -20.90 26.93 -25.60
N LYS A 54 -21.88 26.12 -26.00
CA LYS A 54 -21.86 24.65 -25.85
C LYS A 54 -20.69 23.97 -26.54
N ASP A 55 -20.17 24.56 -27.61
CA ASP A 55 -19.12 23.98 -28.43
C ASP A 55 -17.73 24.58 -28.22
N ASP A 56 -17.57 25.46 -27.23
CA ASP A 56 -16.29 26.05 -26.91
C ASP A 56 -15.29 24.99 -26.40
N SER A 57 -14.16 24.85 -27.10
CA SER A 57 -13.14 23.84 -26.79
C SER A 57 -12.46 24.09 -25.45
N ASP A 58 -12.18 25.36 -25.14
CA ASP A 58 -11.41 25.73 -23.97
C ASP A 58 -12.24 25.51 -22.70
N ALA A 59 -13.52 25.88 -22.73
CA ALA A 59 -14.45 25.62 -21.65
C ALA A 59 -14.63 24.11 -21.41
N LYS A 60 -14.71 23.28 -22.48
CA LYS A 60 -14.79 21.82 -22.36
C LYS A 60 -13.55 21.25 -21.65
N VAL A 61 -12.35 21.65 -22.10
CA VAL A 61 -11.08 21.23 -21.48
C VAL A 61 -11.03 21.65 -20.01
N LEU A 62 -11.41 22.89 -19.68
CA LEU A 62 -11.41 23.38 -18.30
C LEU A 62 -12.37 22.63 -17.39
N VAL A 63 -13.56 22.27 -17.88
CA VAL A 63 -14.51 21.42 -17.14
C VAL A 63 -13.89 20.05 -16.85
N GLU A 64 -13.32 19.40 -17.87
CA GLU A 64 -12.70 18.08 -17.72
C GLU A 64 -11.49 18.10 -16.79
N GLN A 65 -10.61 19.09 -16.94
CA GLN A 65 -9.42 19.24 -16.13
C GLN A 65 -9.76 19.51 -14.66
N THR A 66 -10.76 20.38 -14.42
CA THR A 66 -11.22 20.71 -13.07
C THR A 66 -11.86 19.48 -12.40
N LYS A 67 -12.65 18.69 -13.13
CA LYS A 67 -13.20 17.42 -12.62
C LYS A 67 -12.11 16.43 -12.24
N ALA A 68 -11.07 16.29 -13.07
CA ALA A 68 -9.92 15.44 -12.75
C ALA A 68 -9.15 15.92 -11.50
N MET A 69 -8.98 17.24 -11.34
CA MET A 69 -8.36 17.83 -10.16
C MET A 69 -9.18 17.56 -8.88
N MET A 70 -10.50 17.73 -8.95
CA MET A 70 -11.40 17.45 -7.83
C MET A 70 -11.32 15.98 -7.40
N GLU A 71 -11.28 15.04 -8.35
CA GLU A 71 -11.14 13.61 -8.03
C GLU A 71 -9.77 13.32 -7.40
N ALA A 72 -8.69 13.91 -7.91
CA ALA A 72 -7.36 13.75 -7.33
C ALA A 72 -7.29 14.25 -5.87
N VAL A 73 -7.90 15.40 -5.58
CA VAL A 73 -7.99 15.97 -4.23
C VAL A 73 -8.84 15.08 -3.31
N LYS A 74 -9.97 14.56 -3.80
CA LYS A 74 -10.80 13.63 -3.03
C LYS A 74 -10.04 12.34 -2.68
N LEU A 75 -9.35 11.74 -3.63
CA LEU A 75 -8.52 10.54 -3.40
C LEU A 75 -7.42 10.81 -2.37
N LYS A 76 -6.82 12.01 -2.40
CA LYS A 76 -5.84 12.46 -1.39
C LYS A 76 -6.45 12.49 0.01
N GLU A 77 -7.64 13.08 0.16
CA GLU A 77 -8.36 13.14 1.44
C GLU A 77 -8.76 11.76 1.97
N GLU A 78 -9.09 10.84 1.05
CA GLU A 78 -9.35 9.43 1.33
C GLU A 78 -8.08 8.61 1.59
N THR A 79 -6.89 9.22 1.61
CA THR A 79 -5.58 8.57 1.80
C THR A 79 -5.23 7.50 0.75
N LYS A 80 -5.89 7.54 -0.41
CA LYS A 80 -5.61 6.71 -1.59
C LYS A 80 -4.48 7.35 -2.39
N VAL A 81 -3.28 7.30 -1.82
CA VAL A 81 -2.11 8.07 -2.28
C VAL A 81 -1.77 7.74 -3.73
N GLU A 82 -1.74 6.46 -4.07
CA GLU A 82 -1.30 5.97 -5.38
C GLU A 82 -2.33 6.30 -6.48
N GLU A 83 -3.63 6.20 -6.20
CA GLU A 83 -4.70 6.62 -7.11
C GLU A 83 -4.77 8.15 -7.26
N SER A 84 -4.50 8.88 -6.18
CA SER A 84 -4.43 10.34 -6.19
C SER A 84 -3.28 10.83 -7.09
N ILE A 85 -2.09 10.21 -7.00
CA ILE A 85 -0.94 10.49 -7.88
C ILE A 85 -1.34 10.33 -9.35
N LYS A 86 -1.95 9.19 -9.73
CA LYS A 86 -2.41 8.94 -11.11
C LYS A 86 -3.42 9.99 -11.58
N SER A 87 -4.30 10.43 -10.68
CA SER A 87 -5.31 11.45 -11.00
C SER A 87 -4.70 12.83 -11.17
N PHE A 88 -3.68 13.20 -10.37
CA PHE A 88 -2.91 14.44 -10.60
C PHE A 88 -2.10 14.38 -11.90
N GLU A 89 -1.52 13.23 -12.25
CA GLU A 89 -0.84 13.05 -13.54
C GLU A 89 -1.79 13.27 -14.72
N LYS A 90 -3.05 12.83 -14.61
CA LYS A 90 -4.07 13.09 -15.63
C LYS A 90 -4.34 14.59 -15.79
N VAL A 91 -4.36 15.35 -14.69
CA VAL A 91 -4.53 16.82 -14.72
C VAL A 91 -3.36 17.50 -15.43
N GLU A 92 -2.13 17.05 -15.14
CA GLU A 92 -0.90 17.60 -15.71
C GLU A 92 -0.75 17.33 -17.21
N ASN A 93 -1.15 16.14 -17.64
CA ASN A 93 -1.00 15.68 -19.02
C ASN A 93 -2.20 16.03 -19.91
N MET A 94 -3.16 16.80 -19.41
CA MET A 94 -4.31 17.22 -20.20
C MET A 94 -3.86 18.21 -21.29
N LYS A 95 -4.09 17.82 -22.55
CA LYS A 95 -3.75 18.63 -23.71
C LYS A 95 -4.51 19.96 -23.65
N ASP A 96 -3.81 21.04 -23.97
CA ASP A 96 -4.36 22.41 -23.96
C ASP A 96 -4.94 22.82 -22.59
N GLY A 97 -4.49 22.14 -21.52
CA GLY A 97 -4.92 22.39 -20.16
C GLY A 97 -4.43 23.71 -19.58
N ASN A 98 -5.10 24.15 -18.53
CA ASN A 98 -4.78 25.36 -17.79
C ASN A 98 -3.49 25.21 -16.96
N SER A 99 -2.55 26.15 -17.14
CA SER A 99 -1.25 26.13 -16.47
C SER A 99 -1.33 26.21 -14.94
N THR A 100 -2.35 26.87 -14.38
CA THR A 100 -2.55 26.95 -12.93
C THR A 100 -2.90 25.59 -12.35
N LEU A 101 -3.82 24.85 -13.00
CA LEU A 101 -4.18 23.49 -12.60
C LEU A 101 -2.99 22.53 -12.75
N VAL A 102 -2.26 22.61 -13.86
CA VAL A 102 -1.04 21.80 -14.07
C VAL A 102 -0.02 22.03 -12.96
N LYS A 103 0.24 23.30 -12.61
CA LYS A 103 1.17 23.65 -11.53
C LYS A 103 0.71 23.09 -10.18
N GLN A 104 -0.56 23.32 -9.82
CA GLN A 104 -1.12 22.84 -8.55
C GLN A 104 -1.09 21.31 -8.46
N ALA A 105 -1.46 20.61 -9.53
CA ALA A 105 -1.41 19.15 -9.59
C ALA A 105 0.01 18.61 -9.42
N LYS A 106 1.00 19.25 -10.07
CA LYS A 106 2.41 18.87 -9.94
C LYS A 106 2.95 19.04 -8.53
N GLU A 107 2.60 20.14 -7.87
CA GLU A 107 2.99 20.40 -6.47
C GLU A 107 2.42 19.31 -5.54
N GLU A 108 1.13 19.01 -5.66
CA GLU A 108 0.45 17.99 -4.86
C GLU A 108 0.99 16.58 -5.14
N ARG A 109 1.17 16.21 -6.41
CA ARG A 109 1.78 14.93 -6.80
C ARG A 109 3.18 14.77 -6.22
N THR A 110 4.00 15.81 -6.25
CA THR A 110 5.35 15.78 -5.69
C THR A 110 5.34 15.52 -4.18
N ALA A 111 4.40 16.16 -3.46
CA ALA A 111 4.22 15.89 -2.03
C ALA A 111 3.78 14.43 -1.76
N LEU A 112 2.90 13.88 -2.59
CA LEU A 112 2.46 12.48 -2.47
C LEU A 112 3.57 11.48 -2.79
N LEU A 113 4.40 11.75 -3.79
CA LEU A 113 5.57 10.92 -4.10
C LEU A 113 6.56 10.87 -2.92
N ALA A 114 6.73 11.98 -2.19
CA ALA A 114 7.53 11.99 -0.97
C ALA A 114 6.93 11.11 0.15
N ILE A 115 5.60 10.97 0.19
CA ILE A 115 4.93 10.03 1.12
C ILE A 115 5.20 8.59 0.69
N VAL A 116 5.13 8.27 -0.60
CA VAL A 116 5.44 6.93 -1.13
C VAL A 116 6.88 6.53 -0.78
N GLU A 117 7.83 7.44 -0.94
CA GLU A 117 9.23 7.17 -0.58
C GLU A 117 9.41 6.94 0.93
N GLN A 118 8.70 7.72 1.75
CA GLN A 118 8.68 7.49 3.20
C GLN A 118 8.09 6.12 3.56
N LYS A 119 6.97 5.72 2.94
CA LYS A 119 6.37 4.40 3.12
C LYS A 119 7.38 3.29 2.82
N LYS A 120 8.11 3.41 1.71
CA LYS A 120 9.19 2.47 1.33
C LYS A 120 10.29 2.40 2.40
N LYS A 121 10.82 3.55 2.83
CA LYS A 121 11.83 3.63 3.91
C LYS A 121 11.35 2.95 5.20
N TYR A 122 10.10 3.20 5.62
CA TYR A 122 9.58 2.61 6.85
C TYR A 122 9.30 1.12 6.71
N SER A 123 8.89 0.65 5.53
CA SER A 123 8.77 -0.78 5.24
C SER A 123 10.11 -1.50 5.44
N GLU A 124 11.18 -0.97 4.86
CA GLU A 124 12.54 -1.52 5.01
C GLU A 124 13.01 -1.53 6.48
N GLN A 125 12.68 -0.48 7.25
CA GLN A 125 12.98 -0.43 8.69
C GLN A 125 12.21 -1.47 9.51
N LEU A 126 10.95 -1.75 9.16
CA LEU A 126 10.17 -2.80 9.80
C LEU A 126 10.77 -4.17 9.54
N VAL A 127 11.11 -4.50 8.30
CA VAL A 127 11.77 -5.77 7.93
C VAL A 127 13.08 -5.95 8.69
N LYS A 128 13.95 -4.92 8.68
CA LYS A 128 15.20 -4.95 9.44
C LYS A 128 14.98 -5.17 10.93
N SER A 129 13.94 -4.54 11.50
CA SER A 129 13.60 -4.70 12.91
C SER A 129 13.14 -6.13 13.21
N GLU A 130 12.32 -6.75 12.35
CA GLU A 130 11.91 -8.14 12.49
C GLU A 130 13.09 -9.11 12.44
N GLU A 131 14.05 -8.90 11.53
CA GLU A 131 15.28 -9.68 11.51
C GLU A 131 16.10 -9.57 12.79
N LEU A 132 16.23 -8.35 13.34
CA LEU A 132 16.92 -8.10 14.60
C LEU A 132 16.21 -8.79 15.77
N ILE A 133 14.87 -8.76 15.80
CA ILE A 133 14.05 -9.46 16.78
C ILE A 133 14.32 -10.98 16.71
N ASN A 134 14.35 -11.57 15.52
CA ASN A 134 14.64 -12.99 15.33
C ASN A 134 16.04 -13.37 15.82
N LYS A 135 17.01 -12.48 15.63
CA LYS A 135 18.38 -12.60 16.14
C LYS A 135 18.50 -12.29 17.65
N LYS A 136 17.38 -12.00 18.32
CA LYS A 136 17.28 -11.54 19.73
C LYS A 136 18.07 -10.26 20.02
N ASN A 137 18.37 -9.48 18.98
CA ASN A 137 19.00 -8.17 19.10
C ASN A 137 17.94 -7.10 19.37
N TYR A 138 17.35 -7.16 20.55
CA TYR A 138 16.18 -6.36 20.93
C TYR A 138 16.49 -4.88 21.13
N ALA A 139 17.71 -4.54 21.57
CA ALA A 139 18.10 -3.15 21.80
C ALA A 139 18.12 -2.35 20.48
N GLU A 140 18.79 -2.88 19.45
CA GLU A 140 18.83 -2.24 18.12
C GLU A 140 17.45 -2.21 17.46
N ALA A 141 16.67 -3.28 17.57
CA ALA A 141 15.30 -3.29 17.04
C ALA A 141 14.44 -2.20 17.68
N LYS A 142 14.48 -2.05 19.01
CA LYS A 142 13.73 -1.01 19.74
C LYS A 142 14.14 0.40 19.33
N ASP A 143 15.42 0.66 19.10
CA ASP A 143 15.88 1.98 18.67
C ASP A 143 15.26 2.38 17.31
N ILE A 144 15.33 1.48 16.32
CA ILE A 144 14.72 1.68 15.00
C ILE A 144 13.20 1.87 15.13
N LEU A 145 12.52 1.00 15.88
CA LEU A 145 11.07 1.02 16.01
C LEU A 145 10.55 2.25 16.76
N ASN A 146 11.23 2.67 17.84
CA ASN A 146 10.85 3.88 18.58
C ASN A 146 11.01 5.13 17.71
N LYS A 147 12.09 5.20 16.93
CA LYS A 147 12.29 6.26 15.95
C LYS A 147 11.16 6.27 14.93
N LEU A 148 10.83 5.12 14.34
CA LEU A 148 9.72 4.98 13.39
C LEU A 148 8.40 5.44 14.01
N VAL A 149 8.07 5.01 15.22
CA VAL A 149 6.86 5.46 15.94
C VAL A 149 6.85 6.98 16.10
N SER A 150 7.98 7.57 16.49
CA SER A 150 8.08 9.03 16.68
C SER A 150 7.93 9.83 15.37
N GLU A 151 8.48 9.32 14.25
CA GLU A 151 8.43 9.96 12.94
C GLU A 151 7.05 9.83 12.26
N THR A 152 6.23 8.85 12.68
CA THR A 152 4.97 8.50 12.01
C THR A 152 3.70 8.85 12.79
N LYS A 153 3.80 9.13 14.10
CA LYS A 153 2.64 9.28 15.01
C LYS A 153 1.59 10.31 14.57
N ASP A 154 2.00 11.38 13.90
CA ASP A 154 1.13 12.50 13.54
C ASP A 154 0.70 12.47 12.06
N ASN A 155 1.14 11.45 11.29
CA ASN A 155 0.85 11.35 9.86
C ASN A 155 -0.15 10.23 9.57
N LYS A 156 -1.38 10.61 9.20
CA LYS A 156 -2.47 9.68 8.85
C LYS A 156 -2.09 8.71 7.73
N ASN A 157 -1.30 9.14 6.74
CA ASN A 157 -0.85 8.26 5.64
C ASN A 157 0.16 7.20 6.08
N LEU A 158 0.71 7.32 7.30
CA LEU A 158 1.73 6.45 7.86
C LEU A 158 1.24 5.72 9.12
N GLU A 159 -0.06 5.82 9.44
CA GLU A 159 -0.66 5.23 10.63
C GLU A 159 -0.45 3.71 10.71
N GLU A 160 -0.49 3.02 9.56
CA GLU A 160 -0.22 1.59 9.48
C GLU A 160 1.19 1.24 9.95
N TYR A 161 2.20 2.00 9.53
CA TYR A 161 3.60 1.79 9.90
C TYR A 161 3.81 2.05 11.39
N ASN A 162 3.18 3.10 11.93
CA ASN A 162 3.18 3.39 13.36
C ASN A 162 2.64 2.21 14.18
N LYS A 163 1.48 1.68 13.79
CA LYS A 163 0.84 0.53 14.46
C LYS A 163 1.69 -0.73 14.39
N LYS A 164 2.26 -1.04 13.22
CA LYS A 164 3.17 -2.18 13.06
C LYS A 164 4.39 -2.05 13.98
N ALA A 165 5.01 -0.87 14.02
CA ALA A 165 6.18 -0.64 14.85
C ALA A 165 5.87 -0.75 16.35
N ALA A 166 4.78 -0.13 16.81
CA ALA A 166 4.31 -0.26 18.19
C ALA A 166 4.00 -1.72 18.57
N GLY A 167 3.39 -2.48 17.65
CA GLY A 167 3.14 -3.90 17.84
C GLY A 167 4.42 -4.73 18.01
N LEU A 168 5.45 -4.46 17.21
CA LEU A 168 6.75 -5.11 17.34
C LEU A 168 7.45 -4.75 18.67
N ILE A 169 7.36 -3.50 19.11
CA ILE A 169 7.91 -3.09 20.43
C ILE A 169 7.26 -3.89 21.56
N THR A 170 5.93 -4.07 21.52
CA THR A 170 5.19 -4.88 22.51
C THR A 170 5.67 -6.33 22.50
N LYS A 171 5.81 -6.96 21.32
CA LYS A 171 6.33 -8.33 21.18
C LYS A 171 7.72 -8.50 21.79
N ILE A 172 8.60 -7.52 21.60
CA ILE A 172 9.93 -7.54 22.22
C ILE A 172 9.81 -7.53 23.74
N GLY A 173 8.97 -6.66 24.31
CA GLY A 173 8.77 -6.59 25.76
C GLY A 173 8.24 -7.90 26.37
N GLU A 174 7.33 -8.58 25.67
CA GLU A 174 6.83 -9.90 26.06
C GLU A 174 7.91 -10.99 26.00
N ALA A 175 8.71 -10.99 24.92
CA ALA A 175 9.81 -11.94 24.74
C ALA A 175 10.89 -11.78 25.83
N GLU A 176 11.23 -10.54 26.19
CA GLU A 176 12.17 -10.24 27.28
C GLU A 176 11.62 -10.72 28.64
N LYS A 177 10.34 -10.46 28.93
CA LYS A 177 9.69 -10.94 30.16
C LYS A 177 9.73 -12.46 30.26
N ASN A 178 9.37 -13.18 29.20
CA ASN A 178 9.38 -14.63 29.18
C ASN A 178 10.80 -15.22 29.35
N ALA A 179 11.82 -14.57 28.79
CA ALA A 179 13.21 -14.96 28.99
C ALA A 179 13.68 -14.81 30.45
N THR A 180 13.19 -13.80 31.18
CA THR A 180 13.52 -13.62 32.60
C THR A 180 12.85 -14.66 33.51
N VAL A 181 11.61 -15.05 33.22
CA VAL A 181 10.89 -16.10 33.95
C VAL A 181 11.56 -17.46 33.75
N ALA A 182 11.92 -17.82 32.51
CA ALA A 182 12.63 -19.06 32.21
C ALA A 182 14.02 -19.15 32.85
N LYS A 183 14.69 -18.01 33.09
CA LYS A 183 15.99 -17.96 33.78
C LYS A 183 15.84 -18.10 35.30
N ALA A 184 14.77 -17.56 35.89
CA ALA A 184 14.45 -17.72 37.31
C ALA A 184 14.06 -19.16 37.66
N GLU A 185 13.33 -19.85 36.79
CA GLU A 185 12.96 -21.26 36.97
C GLU A 185 14.16 -22.22 36.87
N LYS A 186 15.09 -21.96 35.94
CA LYS A 186 16.34 -22.75 35.83
C LYS A 186 17.29 -22.57 37.00
N THR A 187 17.22 -21.45 37.72
CA THR A 187 18.05 -21.21 38.91
C THR A 187 17.49 -21.93 40.14
N ASN A 188 16.17 -22.14 40.22
CA ASN A 188 15.54 -22.89 41.33
C ASN A 188 15.72 -24.42 41.23
N VAL A 189 16.00 -24.98 40.05
CA VAL A 189 16.29 -26.42 39.90
C VAL A 189 17.75 -26.77 40.24
N ALA A 190 18.68 -25.82 40.10
CA ALA A 190 20.12 -26.06 40.35
C ALA A 190 20.52 -26.04 41.84
N THR A 191 19.67 -25.53 42.75
CA THR A 191 19.99 -25.43 44.19
C THR A 191 19.58 -26.67 45.00
N ASN A 192 18.88 -27.65 44.41
CA ASN A 192 18.40 -28.86 45.11
C ASN A 192 19.23 -30.14 44.84
N GLN A 193 20.41 -30.04 44.23
CA GLN A 193 21.34 -31.17 44.09
C GLN A 193 22.75 -30.81 44.57
N LYS A 194 22.91 -30.54 45.86
CA LYS A 194 24.18 -30.81 46.53
C LYS A 194 23.98 -31.06 48.03
N VAL A 195 24.57 -32.17 48.51
CA VAL A 195 24.75 -32.59 49.93
C VAL A 195 23.47 -33.26 50.50
N THR A 196 23.42 -34.53 50.94
CA THR A 196 24.42 -35.38 51.61
C THR A 196 24.03 -36.86 51.52
N THR A 197 25.01 -37.72 51.26
CA THR A 197 25.05 -39.12 51.68
C THR A 197 25.17 -39.23 53.19
N GLU A 198 24.28 -39.95 53.88
CA GLU A 198 24.56 -40.81 55.04
C GLU A 198 23.29 -41.55 55.52
N LYS A 199 23.42 -42.88 55.70
CA LYS A 199 22.48 -43.82 56.38
C LYS A 199 22.87 -43.89 57.89
N PRO A 200 22.09 -44.41 58.88
CA PRO A 200 21.18 -45.57 58.75
C PRO A 200 19.89 -45.65 59.63
N GLN A 201 19.02 -46.60 59.23
CA GLN A 201 18.23 -47.57 60.02
C GLN A 201 16.83 -47.28 60.64
N LYS A 202 15.95 -48.27 60.37
CA LYS A 202 14.71 -48.74 61.03
C LYS A 202 13.47 -47.83 60.96
N ALA A 203 12.23 -48.32 60.87
CA ALA A 203 11.58 -49.60 60.55
C ALA A 203 10.05 -49.29 60.51
N GLU A 204 9.25 -50.29 60.12
CA GLU A 204 7.77 -50.37 60.03
C GLU A 204 7.18 -49.91 58.68
N THR A 205 6.81 -50.82 57.76
CA THR A 205 5.62 -51.74 57.73
C THR A 205 4.30 -50.95 57.79
N GLU A 206 3.38 -51.00 56.82
CA GLU A 206 2.82 -52.17 56.16
C GLU A 206 2.21 -51.91 54.77
N LYS A 207 2.43 -52.88 53.87
CA LYS A 207 1.51 -53.59 52.95
C LYS A 207 0.62 -52.86 51.91
N ASN A 208 0.86 -53.34 50.67
CA ASN A 208 -0.07 -53.91 49.67
C ASN A 208 -1.22 -53.03 49.13
N GLN A 209 -1.60 -53.09 47.86
CA GLN A 209 -1.37 -54.02 46.74
C GLN A 209 -1.78 -53.22 45.47
N LYS A 210 -0.93 -53.11 44.44
CA LYS A 210 -0.84 -54.01 43.27
C LYS A 210 -2.06 -53.86 42.33
N VAL A 211 -1.89 -53.39 41.09
CA VAL A 211 -1.89 -54.18 39.82
C VAL A 211 -2.43 -53.19 38.77
N THR A 212 -2.10 -53.12 37.49
CA THR A 212 -1.08 -53.69 36.59
C THR A 212 -1.33 -53.02 35.22
N THR A 213 -0.25 -52.97 34.44
CA THR A 213 -0.11 -52.69 33.00
C THR A 213 -1.31 -52.95 32.08
N GLU A 214 -1.41 -52.18 30.98
CA GLU A 214 -1.26 -52.72 29.62
C GLU A 214 -1.02 -51.64 28.54
N LYS A 215 -0.12 -51.97 27.61
CA LYS A 215 0.15 -51.34 26.29
C LYS A 215 -1.08 -51.56 25.38
N THR A 216 -1.35 -50.83 24.29
CA THR A 216 -0.64 -50.95 22.98
C THR A 216 -1.30 -50.05 21.90
N GLN A 217 -0.44 -49.35 21.14
CA GLN A 217 -0.44 -48.88 19.73
C GLN A 217 -1.69 -48.79 18.82
N LYS A 218 -1.79 -47.66 18.07
CA LYS A 218 -1.76 -47.50 16.58
C LYS A 218 -2.23 -46.06 16.23
N VAL A 219 -1.45 -45.18 15.58
CA VAL A 219 -1.20 -45.01 14.12
C VAL A 219 -2.48 -45.15 13.26
N GLU A 220 -3.00 -44.06 12.68
CA GLU A 220 -2.92 -43.76 11.23
C GLU A 220 -3.53 -42.39 10.84
N ALA A 221 -3.03 -41.92 9.70
CA ALA A 221 -3.35 -40.79 8.82
C ALA A 221 -4.73 -40.12 8.83
N GLU A 222 -4.74 -38.82 8.52
CA GLU A 222 -5.82 -38.19 7.74
C GLU A 222 -5.28 -37.11 6.78
N LYS A 223 -5.96 -37.02 5.64
CA LYS A 223 -5.48 -36.61 4.32
C LYS A 223 -6.43 -35.53 3.76
N ASN A 224 -5.86 -34.60 2.99
CA ASN A 224 -6.46 -33.80 1.91
C ASN A 224 -7.69 -32.90 2.17
N GLN A 225 -7.56 -31.63 1.78
CA GLN A 225 -8.67 -30.85 1.22
C GLN A 225 -8.35 -30.36 -0.19
N LYS A 226 -9.37 -30.50 -1.03
CA LYS A 226 -9.40 -30.53 -2.48
C LYS A 226 -9.77 -29.15 -3.02
N VAL A 227 -9.01 -28.71 -4.01
CA VAL A 227 -9.26 -27.56 -4.89
C VAL A 227 -10.40 -27.90 -5.85
N THR A 228 -11.34 -26.96 -6.04
CA THR A 228 -12.31 -26.97 -7.13
C THR A 228 -11.82 -25.99 -8.20
N THR A 229 -11.65 -26.48 -9.43
CA THR A 229 -11.26 -25.73 -10.62
C THR A 229 -12.41 -25.81 -11.61
N GLU A 230 -12.88 -24.66 -12.12
CA GLU A 230 -13.72 -24.59 -13.31
C GLU A 230 -12.98 -23.91 -14.47
N LYS A 231 -13.36 -24.36 -15.68
CA LYS A 231 -12.68 -24.26 -16.98
C LYS A 231 -12.77 -22.88 -17.63
N ASN A 232 -11.75 -22.55 -18.43
CA ASN A 232 -11.77 -22.30 -19.90
C ASN A 232 -10.36 -21.74 -20.27
N GLN A 233 -9.70 -22.01 -21.41
CA GLN A 233 -9.98 -22.72 -22.65
C GLN A 233 -8.62 -23.06 -23.31
N LYS A 234 -8.65 -24.05 -24.21
CA LYS A 234 -7.53 -24.63 -25.00
C LYS A 234 -7.26 -23.81 -26.27
N VAL A 235 -6.00 -23.55 -26.63
CA VAL A 235 -5.50 -23.53 -28.04
C VAL A 235 -4.04 -24.01 -28.12
N GLU A 236 -3.77 -24.70 -29.22
CA GLU A 236 -2.69 -25.59 -29.66
C GLU A 236 -1.31 -24.99 -30.05
N THR A 237 -0.28 -25.73 -29.64
CA THR A 237 0.93 -26.21 -30.37
C THR A 237 1.81 -25.30 -31.25
N GLY A 238 3.10 -25.23 -30.88
CA GLY A 238 4.27 -25.00 -31.74
C GLY A 238 5.55 -25.15 -30.92
N LYS A 239 6.49 -26.03 -31.33
CA LYS A 239 7.77 -26.24 -30.62
C LYS A 239 8.78 -25.12 -30.93
N THR A 240 9.60 -24.83 -29.92
CA THR A 240 10.88 -24.08 -29.86
C THR A 240 10.85 -22.55 -29.99
N GLN A 241 10.56 -21.88 -28.88
CA GLN A 241 11.41 -20.87 -28.24
C GLN A 241 10.90 -20.74 -26.79
N ASP A 242 11.69 -20.17 -25.87
CA ASP A 242 11.42 -20.07 -24.44
C ASP A 242 10.00 -19.58 -24.07
N ALA A 243 9.01 -20.49 -24.09
CA ALA A 243 7.64 -20.15 -23.78
C ALA A 243 7.56 -19.67 -22.32
N PHE A 244 6.98 -18.49 -22.11
CA PHE A 244 6.74 -17.98 -20.76
C PHE A 244 5.62 -18.78 -20.10
N THR A 245 6.03 -19.72 -19.25
CA THR A 245 5.16 -20.63 -18.48
C THR A 245 5.07 -20.18 -17.03
N PHE A 246 4.05 -20.69 -16.33
CA PHE A 246 3.91 -20.49 -14.88
C PHE A 246 5.15 -21.00 -14.11
N GLU A 247 5.79 -22.09 -14.56
CA GLU A 247 7.03 -22.60 -13.94
C GLU A 247 8.18 -21.59 -14.02
N LYS A 248 8.38 -20.97 -15.18
CA LYS A 248 9.39 -19.90 -15.33
C LYS A 248 9.08 -18.67 -14.50
N ALA A 249 7.81 -18.32 -14.38
CA ALA A 249 7.39 -17.20 -13.55
C ALA A 249 7.70 -17.44 -12.06
N LYS A 250 7.54 -18.68 -11.56
CA LYS A 250 7.96 -19.05 -10.20
C LYS A 250 9.47 -18.94 -10.02
N GLU A 251 10.25 -19.33 -11.03
CA GLU A 251 11.71 -19.23 -11.01
C GLU A 251 12.20 -17.78 -10.89
N TYR A 252 11.55 -16.83 -11.58
CA TYR A 252 11.86 -15.40 -11.40
C TYR A 252 11.66 -14.94 -9.94
N ILE A 253 10.53 -15.29 -9.32
CA ILE A 253 10.30 -14.97 -7.90
C ILE A 253 11.34 -15.65 -7.01
N LYS A 254 11.63 -16.94 -7.23
CA LYS A 254 12.62 -17.68 -6.44
C LYS A 254 14.02 -17.07 -6.55
N ASN A 255 14.41 -16.61 -7.73
CA ASN A 255 15.72 -15.99 -7.96
C ASN A 255 15.83 -14.59 -7.34
N GLU A 256 14.75 -13.81 -7.38
CA GLU A 256 14.69 -12.46 -6.80
C GLU A 256 14.78 -12.51 -5.27
N TYR A 257 13.93 -13.33 -4.64
CA TYR A 257 13.77 -13.34 -3.18
C TYR A 257 14.62 -14.41 -2.46
N LYS A 258 15.19 -15.38 -3.20
CA LYS A 258 16.06 -16.46 -2.68
C LYS A 258 15.44 -17.29 -1.56
N GLU A 259 14.11 -17.44 -1.57
CA GLU A 259 13.33 -18.20 -0.61
C GLU A 259 12.46 -19.26 -1.28
N ASP A 260 12.06 -20.28 -0.52
CA ASP A 260 11.14 -21.33 -0.97
C ASP A 260 9.70 -21.01 -0.55
N TYR A 261 8.87 -20.66 -1.53
CA TYR A 261 7.45 -20.36 -1.35
C TYR A 261 6.53 -21.45 -1.91
N ASP A 262 5.30 -21.48 -1.38
CA ASP A 262 4.15 -22.08 -2.03
C ASP A 262 3.53 -21.09 -3.01
N TYR A 263 3.40 -21.49 -4.28
CA TYR A 263 2.92 -20.63 -5.35
C TYR A 263 1.51 -21.05 -5.79
N THR A 264 0.59 -20.08 -5.82
CA THR A 264 -0.76 -20.26 -6.37
C THR A 264 -0.97 -19.30 -7.54
N LEU A 265 -1.28 -19.84 -8.72
CA LEU A 265 -1.67 -19.03 -9.86
C LEU A 265 -3.08 -18.48 -9.62
N GLU A 266 -3.22 -17.15 -9.59
CA GLU A 266 -4.52 -16.50 -9.48
C GLU A 266 -5.10 -16.14 -10.84
N ASN A 267 -4.26 -15.58 -11.74
CA ASN A 267 -4.73 -15.14 -13.04
C ASN A 267 -3.61 -15.09 -14.09
N THR A 268 -3.98 -15.10 -15.37
CA THR A 268 -3.09 -14.85 -16.51
C THR A 268 -3.67 -13.71 -17.33
N GLN A 269 -2.88 -12.66 -17.58
CA GLN A 269 -3.35 -11.45 -18.25
C GLN A 269 -2.28 -10.89 -19.18
N VAL A 270 -2.65 -9.86 -19.96
CA VAL A 270 -1.74 -9.10 -20.81
C VAL A 270 -1.87 -7.62 -20.44
N GLU A 271 -0.75 -6.98 -20.12
CA GLU A 271 -0.69 -5.55 -19.79
C GLU A 271 0.43 -4.90 -20.63
N ASN A 272 0.09 -3.84 -21.36
CA ASN A 272 0.99 -3.17 -22.31
C ASN A 272 1.65 -4.11 -23.34
N GLY A 273 0.88 -5.09 -23.82
CA GLY A 273 1.35 -6.08 -24.80
C GLY A 273 2.26 -7.17 -24.23
N LYS A 274 2.52 -7.16 -22.92
CA LYS A 274 3.31 -8.19 -22.23
C LYS A 274 2.42 -9.14 -21.46
N LYS A 275 2.63 -10.44 -21.64
CA LYS A 275 1.93 -11.45 -20.83
C LYS A 275 2.48 -11.44 -19.40
N TYR A 276 1.60 -11.53 -18.41
CA TYR A 276 1.97 -11.73 -17.00
C TYR A 276 1.11 -12.77 -16.30
N TYR A 277 1.69 -13.41 -15.28
CA TYR A 277 1.00 -14.27 -14.33
C TYR A 277 0.83 -13.52 -13.01
N GLN A 278 -0.40 -13.49 -12.47
CA GLN A 278 -0.67 -13.05 -11.11
C GLN A 278 -0.51 -14.25 -10.18
N ILE A 279 0.48 -14.21 -9.29
CA ILE A 279 0.91 -15.32 -8.47
C ILE A 279 0.83 -14.92 -7.01
N ARG A 280 0.01 -15.63 -6.23
CA ARG A 280 0.06 -15.54 -4.77
C ARG A 280 1.16 -16.45 -4.26
N VAL A 281 2.05 -15.91 -3.43
CA VAL A 281 3.07 -16.68 -2.73
C VAL A 281 2.73 -16.78 -1.26
N ARG A 282 3.10 -17.90 -0.64
CA ARG A 282 3.01 -18.11 0.81
C ARG A 282 4.31 -18.75 1.28
N THR A 283 4.80 -18.37 2.46
CA THR A 283 5.96 -19.08 3.02
C THR A 283 5.60 -20.51 3.41
N THR A 284 6.56 -21.41 3.25
CA THR A 284 6.40 -22.84 3.56
C THR A 284 6.64 -23.16 5.04
N TYR A 285 7.19 -22.21 5.82
CA TYR A 285 7.40 -22.37 7.26
C TYR A 285 6.27 -21.76 8.08
N LYS A 286 5.91 -22.44 9.17
CA LYS A 286 4.95 -21.93 10.15
C LYS A 286 5.65 -20.89 11.03
N ILE A 287 5.08 -19.71 11.14
CA ILE A 287 5.49 -18.75 12.17
C ILE A 287 4.90 -19.23 13.49
N GLU A 288 5.75 -19.57 14.46
CA GLU A 288 5.33 -20.06 15.78
C GLU A 288 4.44 -18.99 16.45
N GLY A 289 3.17 -19.35 16.73
CA GLY A 289 2.17 -18.44 17.30
C GLY A 289 1.20 -17.78 16.30
N ALA A 290 1.35 -17.98 14.99
CA ALA A 290 0.37 -17.54 13.99
C ALA A 290 -0.52 -18.71 13.54
N ALA A 291 -1.84 -18.49 13.46
CA ALA A 291 -2.78 -19.44 12.89
C ALA A 291 -2.71 -19.42 11.35
N GLY A 292 -1.57 -19.84 10.77
CA GLY A 292 -1.39 -19.91 9.32
C GLY A 292 0.08 -19.94 8.87
N SER A 293 0.31 -20.28 7.60
CA SER A 293 1.60 -20.10 6.94
C SER A 293 1.95 -18.59 6.87
N GLY A 294 3.21 -18.26 7.17
CA GLY A 294 3.70 -16.87 7.18
C GLY A 294 3.68 -16.22 5.79
N PHE A 295 3.97 -14.91 5.76
CA PHE A 295 4.05 -13.98 4.61
C PHE A 295 3.28 -14.41 3.35
N THR A 296 2.17 -13.70 3.07
CA THR A 296 1.40 -13.86 1.84
C THR A 296 1.51 -12.58 1.01
N GLY A 297 2.09 -12.68 -0.18
CA GLY A 297 2.15 -11.59 -1.16
C GLY A 297 1.52 -12.01 -2.49
N VAL A 298 1.07 -11.06 -3.30
CA VAL A 298 0.59 -11.31 -4.68
C VAL A 298 1.51 -10.58 -5.65
N PHE A 299 1.97 -11.24 -6.70
CA PHE A 299 2.94 -10.70 -7.64
C PHE A 299 2.41 -10.78 -9.07
N LYS A 300 2.58 -9.72 -9.86
CA LYS A 300 2.57 -9.80 -11.32
C LYS A 300 3.96 -10.16 -11.79
N VAL A 301 4.10 -11.28 -12.46
CA VAL A 301 5.36 -11.72 -13.07
C VAL A 301 5.20 -11.69 -14.58
N PHE A 302 5.96 -10.84 -15.25
CA PHE A 302 5.91 -10.62 -16.69
C PHE A 302 6.86 -11.56 -17.43
N GLU A 303 6.60 -11.76 -18.73
CA GLU A 303 7.39 -12.66 -19.57
C GLU A 303 8.85 -12.26 -19.75
N ASP A 304 9.17 -10.97 -19.55
CA ASP A 304 10.52 -10.42 -19.57
C ASP A 304 11.27 -10.55 -18.23
N GLY A 305 10.65 -11.16 -17.21
CA GLY A 305 11.23 -11.32 -15.88
C GLY A 305 10.91 -10.19 -14.89
N THR A 306 10.18 -9.16 -15.31
CA THR A 306 9.76 -8.09 -14.39
C THR A 306 8.81 -8.65 -13.33
N ILE A 307 9.04 -8.31 -12.06
CA ILE A 307 8.19 -8.69 -10.93
C ILE A 307 7.64 -7.41 -10.29
N VAL A 308 6.32 -7.36 -10.11
CA VAL A 308 5.63 -6.24 -9.44
C VAL A 308 4.76 -6.81 -8.32
N GLU A 309 5.03 -6.41 -7.09
CA GLU A 309 4.18 -6.76 -5.95
C GLU A 309 2.85 -5.99 -6.01
N VAL A 310 1.76 -6.71 -5.86
CA VAL A 310 0.38 -6.22 -5.81
C VAL A 310 -0.10 -6.41 -4.38
N HIS A 311 -0.35 -5.30 -3.68
CA HIS A 311 -0.91 -5.31 -2.34
C HIS A 311 -2.42 -5.62 -2.38
#